data_AF-W7XDI2-F1
#
_entry.id   AF-W7XDI2-F1
#
_cell.length_a   1.000
_cell.length_b   1.000
_cell.length_c   1.000
_cell.angle_alpha   90.00
_cell.angle_beta   90.00
_cell.angle_gamma   90.00
#
_symmetry.space_group_name_H-M   'P 1'
#
loop_
_entity.id
_entity.type
_entity.pdbx_description
1 polymer ?
#
loop_
_entity_poly.entity_id
_entity_poly.type
_entity_poly.pdbx_seq_one_letter_code
_entity_poly.pdbx_strand_id
1 'polypeptide(L)'
;MTNFQFKAQVKNDKDQFQIDFNNNYYGLLYAENLTQIVIEETQLKNAFAINQGGCLYLSNKYDQLKQTFITLRNSYFYNFYSTYFGGCIYGGQIALIENAEFKYCSSYVGGALYISNQSDQDELNKITFEENKAELYGHNYSFYIQDIFVTKVYEYNPQNELYSRSLVQNK
;
A
#
# COMPACT_ATOMS: atom_id res chain seq x y z
N MET A 1 18.09 19.30 6.60
CA MET A 1 17.01 20.25 6.22
C MET A 1 16.06 19.51 5.30
N THR A 2 14.86 19.18 5.76
CA THR A 2 13.84 18.49 4.96
C THR A 2 12.91 19.56 4.40
N ASN A 3 13.11 19.94 3.14
CA ASN A 3 12.14 20.78 2.44
C ASN A 3 10.93 19.90 2.11
N PHE A 4 9.88 20.03 2.92
CA PHE A 4 8.58 19.46 2.64
C PHE A 4 7.81 20.47 1.80
N GLN A 5 7.79 20.28 0.47
CA GLN A 5 6.86 21.00 -0.40
C GLN A 5 5.72 20.05 -0.71
N PHE A 6 4.54 20.39 -0.21
CA PHE A 6 3.33 19.62 -0.40
C PHE A 6 2.26 20.54 -1.02
N LYS A 7 1.81 20.21 -2.23
CA LYS A 7 0.69 20.88 -2.90
C LYS A 7 -0.47 19.89 -3.00
N ALA A 8 -1.42 19.94 -2.06
CA ALA A 8 -2.74 19.35 -2.28
C ALA A 8 -3.68 20.40 -2.89
N GLN A 9 -4.46 19.99 -3.88
CA GLN A 9 -5.61 20.73 -4.35
C GLN A 9 -6.87 19.92 -4.01
N VAL A 10 -7.61 20.38 -3.00
CA VAL A 10 -8.95 19.84 -2.65
C VAL A 10 -9.95 20.45 -3.63
N LYS A 11 -10.70 19.63 -4.38
CA LYS A 11 -11.55 20.09 -5.49
C LYS A 11 -13.05 20.08 -5.18
N ASN A 12 -13.49 19.69 -3.98
CA ASN A 12 -14.91 19.67 -3.60
C ASN A 12 -15.10 19.86 -2.09
N ASP A 13 -16.24 20.41 -1.66
CA ASP A 13 -16.58 20.66 -0.24
C ASP A 13 -16.73 19.38 0.59
N LYS A 14 -16.84 18.22 -0.07
CA LYS A 14 -16.88 16.88 0.56
C LYS A 14 -15.53 16.20 0.66
N ASP A 15 -14.53 16.72 -0.05
CA ASP A 15 -13.19 16.18 -0.07
C ASP A 15 -12.48 16.64 1.20
N GLN A 16 -12.14 15.72 2.10
CA GLN A 16 -11.39 16.05 3.31
C GLN A 16 -9.94 15.62 3.14
N PHE A 17 -9.03 16.50 3.54
CA PHE A 17 -7.59 16.28 3.44
C PHE A 17 -6.91 16.72 4.74
N GLN A 18 -6.19 15.80 5.37
CA GLN A 18 -5.44 16.06 6.61
C GLN A 18 -4.01 15.55 6.46
N ILE A 19 -3.06 16.42 6.83
CA ILE A 19 -1.66 16.03 7.09
C ILE A 19 -1.53 15.87 8.59
N ASP A 20 -1.22 14.67 9.06
CA ASP A 20 -1.08 14.42 10.48
C ASP A 20 0.18 13.61 10.75
N PHE A 21 1.19 14.28 11.30
CA PHE A 21 2.47 13.66 11.65
C PHE A 21 2.42 12.92 13.01
N ASN A 22 1.32 13.04 13.76
CA ASN A 22 1.20 12.54 15.15
C ASN A 22 0.04 11.55 15.34
N ASN A 23 -0.80 11.34 14.32
CA ASN A 23 -1.92 10.42 14.40
C ASN A 23 -1.50 9.05 13.87
N ASN A 24 -1.27 8.13 14.79
CA ASN A 24 -0.86 6.78 14.45
C ASN A 24 -1.97 5.95 13.79
N TYR A 25 -3.22 6.42 13.65
CA TYR A 25 -4.27 5.63 12.99
C TYR A 25 -4.13 5.58 11.47
N TYR A 26 -3.57 6.62 10.87
CA TYR A 26 -3.31 6.74 9.43
C TYR A 26 -1.86 7.14 9.21
N GLY A 27 -1.37 7.04 7.97
CA GLY A 27 -0.04 7.55 7.64
C GLY A 27 0.05 9.07 7.68
N LEU A 28 1.12 9.61 7.09
CA LEU A 28 1.34 11.06 6.95
C LEU A 28 0.10 11.82 6.43
N LEU A 29 -0.64 11.20 5.51
CA LEU A 29 -1.74 11.79 4.79
C LEU A 29 -3.00 10.93 4.91
N TYR A 30 -4.10 11.53 5.34
CA TYR A 30 -5.44 10.96 5.26
C TYR A 30 -6.26 11.79 4.27
N ALA A 31 -6.87 11.12 3.29
CA ALA A 31 -7.79 11.77 2.38
C ALA A 31 -9.06 10.96 2.18
N GLU A 32 -10.20 11.65 2.26
CA GLU A 32 -11.51 11.04 2.15
C GLU A 32 -12.28 11.63 0.96
N ASN A 33 -12.87 10.73 0.17
CA ASN A 33 -13.75 11.00 -0.96
C ASN A 33 -13.09 11.77 -2.11
N LEU A 34 -11.76 11.80 -2.18
CA LEU A 34 -11.05 12.43 -3.29
C LEU A 34 -11.37 11.73 -4.61
N THR A 35 -11.59 12.52 -5.66
CA THR A 35 -11.63 11.98 -7.02
C THR A 35 -10.24 11.67 -7.54
N GLN A 36 -9.25 12.50 -7.21
CA GLN A 36 -7.88 12.36 -7.70
C GLN A 36 -6.88 12.84 -6.65
N ILE A 37 -5.72 12.19 -6.60
CA ILE A 37 -4.52 12.69 -5.94
C ILE A 37 -3.34 12.62 -6.91
N VAL A 38 -2.55 13.69 -6.94
CA VAL A 38 -1.37 13.84 -7.78
C VAL A 38 -0.19 14.13 -6.87
N ILE A 39 0.83 13.28 -6.89
CA ILE A 39 2.07 13.45 -6.13
C ILE A 39 3.20 13.54 -7.14
N GLU A 40 3.85 14.70 -7.18
CA GLU A 40 4.87 15.02 -8.18
C GLU A 40 6.10 15.58 -7.51
N GLU A 41 7.28 15.19 -8.01
CA GLU A 41 8.58 15.74 -7.56
C GLU A 41 8.80 15.65 -6.04
N THR A 42 8.24 14.61 -5.41
CA THR A 42 8.15 14.52 -3.96
C THR A 42 9.00 13.37 -3.43
N GLN A 43 9.72 13.61 -2.33
CA GLN A 43 10.36 12.56 -1.54
C GLN A 43 9.73 12.50 -0.15
N LEU A 44 9.04 11.40 0.16
CA LEU A 44 8.44 11.15 1.46
C LEU A 44 9.16 9.99 2.14
N LYS A 45 9.39 10.12 3.44
CA LYS A 45 10.11 9.11 4.22
C LYS A 45 9.60 9.00 5.63
N ASN A 46 9.76 7.81 6.21
CA ASN A 46 9.67 7.54 7.64
C ASN A 46 8.33 7.95 8.25
N ALA A 47 7.31 7.11 8.03
CA ALA A 47 6.11 7.18 8.84
C ALA A 47 5.50 5.80 9.03
N PHE A 48 4.66 5.69 10.04
CA PHE A 48 3.98 4.45 10.34
C PHE A 48 2.50 4.71 10.62
N ALA A 49 1.67 3.73 10.27
CA ALA A 49 0.27 3.69 10.64
C ALA A 49 -0.06 2.38 11.39
N ILE A 50 -0.80 2.48 12.48
CA ILE A 50 -1.37 1.35 13.21
C ILE A 50 -2.38 0.61 12.33
N ASN A 51 -3.04 1.27 11.38
CA ASN A 51 -3.98 0.61 10.48
C ASN A 51 -3.39 0.36 9.10
N GLN A 52 -3.54 1.33 8.19
CA GLN A 52 -3.35 1.13 6.75
C GLN A 52 -2.70 2.38 6.17
N GLY A 53 -1.96 2.23 5.07
CA GLY A 53 -1.39 3.36 4.34
C GLY A 53 -0.44 4.20 5.18
N GLY A 54 0.75 3.68 5.50
CA GLY A 54 1.73 4.35 6.38
C GLY A 54 2.22 5.71 5.88
N CYS A 55 2.10 5.99 4.59
CA CYS A 55 2.24 7.33 4.03
C CYS A 55 0.88 7.95 3.71
N LEU A 56 0.03 7.23 2.98
CA LEU A 56 -1.21 7.75 2.43
C LEU A 56 -2.34 6.75 2.62
N TYR A 57 -3.40 7.20 3.28
CA TYR A 57 -4.66 6.50 3.42
C TYR A 57 -5.74 7.19 2.59
N LEU A 58 -6.29 6.48 1.60
CA LEU A 58 -7.39 6.94 0.76
C LEU A 58 -8.66 6.14 1.09
N SER A 59 -9.71 6.83 1.52
CA SER A 59 -11.04 6.24 1.75
C SER A 59 -12.12 6.88 0.90
N ASN A 60 -13.10 6.09 0.50
CA ASN A 60 -14.35 6.56 -0.09
C ASN A 60 -15.51 6.13 0.80
N LYS A 61 -15.66 6.82 1.93
CA LYS A 61 -16.59 6.43 3.02
C LYS A 61 -18.06 6.50 2.58
N TYR A 62 -18.41 7.44 1.71
CA TYR A 62 -19.80 7.70 1.34
C TYR A 62 -20.24 7.02 0.04
N ASP A 63 -19.30 6.53 -0.76
CA ASP A 63 -19.59 5.88 -2.04
C ASP A 63 -18.53 4.82 -2.35
N GLN A 64 -18.86 3.56 -2.09
CA GLN A 64 -17.95 2.43 -2.33
C GLN A 64 -17.66 2.19 -3.82
N LEU A 65 -18.43 2.78 -4.73
CA LEU A 65 -18.20 2.72 -6.17
C LEU A 65 -17.30 3.86 -6.64
N LYS A 66 -17.12 4.92 -5.84
CA LYS A 66 -16.19 5.99 -6.13
C LYS A 66 -14.76 5.51 -5.86
N GLN A 67 -13.89 5.71 -6.83
CA GLN A 67 -12.46 5.46 -6.70
C GLN A 67 -11.68 6.77 -6.73
N THR A 68 -10.64 6.84 -5.90
CA THR A 68 -9.65 7.92 -5.98
C THR A 68 -8.57 7.53 -6.96
N PHE A 69 -8.39 8.31 -8.03
CA PHE A 69 -7.32 8.07 -8.99
C PHE A 69 -5.99 8.65 -8.50
N ILE A 70 -4.94 7.85 -8.58
CA ILE A 70 -3.60 8.19 -8.10
C ILE A 70 -2.69 8.40 -9.31
N THR A 71 -2.03 9.56 -9.34
CA THR A 71 -0.94 9.87 -10.27
C THR A 71 0.35 10.11 -9.48
N LEU A 72 1.41 9.38 -9.83
CA LEU A 72 2.73 9.56 -9.24
C LEU A 72 3.73 9.96 -10.34
N ARG A 73 4.40 11.09 -10.18
CA ARG A 73 5.50 11.49 -11.08
C ARG A 73 6.76 11.85 -10.31
N ASN A 74 7.91 11.34 -10.72
CA ASN A 74 9.23 11.68 -10.17
C ASN A 74 9.24 11.67 -8.63
N SER A 75 8.65 10.62 -8.04
CA SER A 75 8.35 10.59 -6.61
C SER A 75 8.90 9.35 -5.94
N TYR A 76 9.40 9.54 -4.72
CA TYR A 76 10.13 8.53 -3.97
C TYR A 76 9.54 8.35 -2.58
N PHE A 77 9.27 7.10 -2.21
CA PHE A 77 8.68 6.72 -0.93
C PHE A 77 9.58 5.74 -0.20
N TYR A 78 10.01 6.11 1.00
CA TYR A 78 11.02 5.35 1.73
C TYR A 78 10.62 5.03 3.16
N ASN A 79 10.75 3.74 3.53
CA ASN A 79 10.62 3.28 4.90
C ASN A 79 9.27 3.68 5.54
N PHE A 80 8.19 3.24 4.90
CA PHE A 80 6.83 3.36 5.43
C PHE A 80 6.32 2.04 5.97
N TYR A 81 5.58 2.10 7.06
CA TYR A 81 4.99 0.91 7.68
C TYR A 81 3.49 1.08 7.90
N SER A 82 2.73 0.03 7.66
CA SER A 82 1.37 -0.08 8.21
C SER A 82 1.14 -1.47 8.78
N THR A 83 0.35 -1.58 9.85
CA THR A 83 0.11 -2.90 10.43
C THR A 83 -0.61 -3.84 9.47
N TYR A 84 -1.62 -3.37 8.73
CA TYR A 84 -2.50 -4.26 7.96
C TYR A 84 -2.30 -4.19 6.44
N PHE A 85 -2.56 -3.04 5.82
CA PHE A 85 -2.69 -2.95 4.36
C PHE A 85 -1.88 -1.78 3.81
N GLY A 86 -1.06 -2.07 2.81
CA GLY A 86 -0.29 -1.08 2.06
C GLY A 86 0.61 -0.27 2.98
N GLY A 87 1.84 -0.74 3.18
CA GLY A 87 2.80 -0.11 4.08
C GLY A 87 3.02 1.36 3.79
N CYS A 88 2.94 1.76 2.52
CA CYS A 88 2.97 3.15 2.09
C CYS A 88 1.59 3.68 1.71
N ILE A 89 0.91 3.09 0.72
CA ILE A 89 -0.37 3.60 0.21
C ILE A 89 -1.46 2.55 0.40
N TYR A 90 -2.58 2.99 0.96
CA TYR A 90 -3.82 2.23 1.02
C TYR A 90 -4.94 2.94 0.26
N GLY A 91 -5.69 2.16 -0.53
CA GLY A 91 -6.87 2.61 -1.26
C GLY A 91 -6.54 3.31 -2.57
N GLY A 92 -7.59 3.64 -3.34
CA GLY A 92 -7.49 4.27 -4.65
C GLY A 92 -7.09 3.33 -5.79
N GLN A 93 -6.94 3.90 -6.98
CA GLN A 93 -6.65 3.23 -8.23
C GLN A 93 -5.51 3.96 -8.95
N ILE A 94 -4.50 3.24 -9.41
CA ILE A 94 -3.41 3.85 -10.17
C ILE A 94 -3.92 4.24 -11.56
N ALA A 95 -3.74 5.51 -11.89
CA ALA A 95 -4.13 6.09 -13.18
C ALA A 95 -2.92 6.42 -14.06
N LEU A 96 -1.80 6.82 -13.46
CA LEU A 96 -0.59 7.18 -14.20
C LEU A 96 0.65 7.08 -13.30
N ILE A 97 1.71 6.47 -13.83
CA ILE A 97 3.02 6.39 -13.20
C ILE A 97 4.10 6.90 -14.15
N GLU A 98 4.90 7.85 -13.66
CA GLU A 98 6.12 8.30 -14.32
C GLU A 98 7.25 8.34 -13.28
N ASN A 99 8.20 7.40 -13.31
CA ASN A 99 9.35 7.41 -12.40
C ASN A 99 8.92 7.50 -10.91
N ALA A 100 8.22 6.46 -10.44
CA ALA A 100 7.82 6.33 -9.04
C ALA A 100 8.50 5.12 -8.40
N GLU A 101 8.98 5.28 -7.17
CA GLU A 101 9.75 4.26 -6.48
C GLU A 101 9.35 4.13 -5.01
N PHE A 102 9.23 2.87 -4.56
CA PHE A 102 8.93 2.51 -3.18
C PHE A 102 10.03 1.62 -2.64
N LYS A 103 10.66 2.03 -1.53
CA LYS A 103 11.69 1.22 -0.87
C LYS A 103 11.42 0.99 0.60
N TYR A 104 11.74 -0.22 1.05
CA TYR A 104 11.69 -0.61 2.46
C TYR A 104 10.31 -0.37 3.11
N CYS A 105 9.24 -0.38 2.32
CA CYS A 105 7.89 -0.25 2.83
C CYS A 105 7.38 -1.63 3.25
N SER A 106 6.61 -1.69 4.34
CA SER A 106 6.13 -2.97 4.84
C SER A 106 4.73 -2.91 5.47
N SER A 107 4.01 -4.01 5.30
CA SER A 107 2.70 -4.23 5.91
C SER A 107 2.36 -5.71 5.98
N TYR A 108 1.29 -6.06 6.70
CA TYR A 108 0.81 -7.45 6.68
C TYR A 108 0.42 -7.89 5.25
N VAL A 109 -0.27 -7.05 4.48
CA VAL A 109 -0.65 -7.31 3.08
C VAL A 109 -0.28 -6.15 2.17
N GLY A 110 0.29 -6.45 1.01
CA GLY A 110 0.57 -5.48 -0.07
C GLY A 110 1.94 -4.79 0.00
N GLY A 111 2.70 -4.96 1.09
CA GLY A 111 4.05 -4.45 1.23
C GLY A 111 4.09 -2.92 1.16
N ALA A 112 4.32 -2.35 -0.01
CA ALA A 112 4.21 -0.91 -0.23
C ALA A 112 2.78 -0.45 -0.53
N LEU A 113 2.03 -1.20 -1.32
CA LEU A 113 0.75 -0.75 -1.89
C LEU A 113 -0.37 -1.74 -1.60
N TYR A 114 -1.52 -1.22 -1.20
CA TYR A 114 -2.78 -1.97 -1.21
C TYR A 114 -3.85 -1.11 -1.87
N ILE A 115 -4.07 -1.37 -3.16
CA ILE A 115 -4.82 -0.51 -4.08
C ILE A 115 -5.83 -1.35 -4.86
N SER A 116 -6.75 -0.69 -5.57
CA SER A 116 -7.78 -1.33 -6.39
C SER A 116 -7.18 -2.23 -7.47
N ASN A 117 -7.79 -3.41 -7.65
CA ASN A 117 -7.47 -4.34 -8.75
C ASN A 117 -7.95 -3.84 -10.12
N GLN A 118 -8.65 -2.71 -10.17
CA GLN A 118 -9.03 -2.02 -11.40
C GLN A 118 -7.92 -1.07 -11.91
N SER A 119 -6.80 -0.98 -11.18
CA SER A 119 -5.63 -0.20 -11.60
C SER A 119 -5.09 -0.69 -12.94
N ASP A 120 -4.61 0.24 -13.75
CA ASP A 120 -3.98 -0.11 -15.02
C ASP A 120 -2.68 -0.90 -14.76
N GLN A 121 -2.59 -2.11 -15.31
CA GLN A 121 -1.47 -3.00 -15.09
C GLN A 121 -0.18 -2.48 -15.75
N ASP A 122 -0.27 -1.81 -16.89
CA ASP A 122 0.88 -1.24 -17.57
C ASP A 122 1.44 -0.07 -16.78
N GLU A 123 0.58 0.74 -16.16
CA GLU A 123 1.02 1.79 -15.23
C GLU A 123 1.65 1.21 -13.96
N LEU A 124 1.08 0.16 -13.38
CA LEU A 124 1.66 -0.52 -12.21
C LEU A 124 3.07 -1.06 -12.48
N ASN A 125 3.30 -1.60 -13.67
CA ASN A 125 4.59 -2.16 -14.08
C ASN A 125 5.70 -1.11 -14.21
N LYS A 126 5.37 0.19 -14.24
CA LYS A 126 6.36 1.28 -14.27
C LYS A 126 6.90 1.64 -12.88
N ILE A 127 6.33 1.09 -11.81
CA ILE A 127 6.76 1.39 -10.44
C ILE A 127 8.00 0.55 -10.12
N THR A 128 9.03 1.20 -9.56
CA THR A 128 10.18 0.49 -9.00
C THR A 128 9.91 0.12 -7.55
N PHE A 129 10.00 -1.17 -7.23
CA PHE A 129 9.90 -1.69 -5.88
C PHE A 129 11.23 -2.30 -5.44
N GLU A 130 11.75 -1.87 -4.30
CA GLU A 130 12.98 -2.43 -3.73
C GLU A 130 12.79 -2.74 -2.24
N GLU A 131 13.10 -3.97 -1.82
CA GLU A 131 13.12 -4.35 -0.40
C GLU A 131 11.80 -4.10 0.37
N ASN A 132 10.67 -4.07 -0.33
CA ASN A 132 9.35 -3.96 0.29
C ASN A 132 8.90 -5.34 0.80
N LYS A 133 8.26 -5.38 1.98
CA LYS A 133 7.94 -6.63 2.68
C LYS A 133 6.45 -6.73 2.97
N ALA A 134 5.84 -7.82 2.53
CA ALA A 134 4.50 -8.22 2.99
C ALA A 134 4.61 -9.53 3.77
N GLU A 135 4.00 -9.62 4.95
CA GLU A 135 3.96 -10.89 5.69
C GLU A 135 3.07 -11.92 4.97
N LEU A 136 1.98 -11.46 4.37
CA LEU A 136 1.15 -12.20 3.44
C LEU A 136 1.30 -11.61 2.04
N TYR A 137 1.98 -12.35 1.17
CA TYR A 137 1.96 -12.09 -0.26
C TYR A 137 0.73 -12.78 -0.87
N GLY A 138 -0.08 -12.04 -1.62
CA GLY A 138 -1.13 -12.64 -2.47
C GLY A 138 -2.25 -13.39 -1.74
N HIS A 139 -2.86 -12.80 -0.71
CA HIS A 139 -4.12 -13.36 -0.20
C HIS A 139 -5.24 -13.18 -1.24
N ASN A 140 -5.48 -14.24 -2.00
CA ASN A 140 -6.80 -14.51 -2.56
C ASN A 140 -7.66 -15.05 -1.41
N TYR A 141 -8.88 -14.55 -1.24
CA TYR A 141 -9.95 -15.36 -0.68
C TYR A 141 -10.00 -16.62 -1.55
N SER A 142 -9.33 -17.70 -1.15
CA SER A 142 -9.03 -18.85 -2.01
C SER A 142 -10.28 -19.71 -2.25
N PHE A 143 -11.27 -19.13 -2.92
CA PHE A 143 -12.39 -19.78 -3.57
C PHE A 143 -11.84 -20.77 -4.61
N TYR A 144 -11.52 -21.99 -4.16
CA TYR A 144 -11.20 -23.14 -5.00
C TYR A 144 -9.84 -23.13 -5.71
N ILE A 145 -8.75 -22.85 -5.00
CA ILE A 145 -7.43 -23.29 -5.47
C ILE A 145 -7.38 -24.82 -5.32
N GLN A 146 -7.31 -25.56 -6.43
CA GLN A 146 -7.19 -27.03 -6.42
C GLN A 146 -5.73 -27.50 -6.39
N ASP A 147 -4.81 -26.73 -6.99
CA ASP A 147 -3.37 -27.03 -6.97
C ASP A 147 -2.53 -25.75 -7.00
N ILE A 148 -1.41 -25.76 -6.28
CA ILE A 148 -0.37 -24.73 -6.32
C ILE A 148 0.93 -25.39 -6.79
N PHE A 149 1.45 -24.97 -7.94
CA PHE A 149 2.77 -25.38 -8.42
C PHE A 149 3.79 -24.29 -8.09
N VAL A 150 4.59 -24.54 -7.05
CA VAL A 150 5.71 -23.69 -6.69
C VAL A 150 6.91 -24.08 -7.54
N THR A 151 7.26 -23.26 -8.54
CA THR A 151 8.37 -23.53 -9.45
C THR A 151 9.72 -23.04 -8.92
N LYS A 152 9.74 -22.08 -7.99
CA LYS A 152 10.93 -21.67 -7.25
C LYS A 152 10.58 -20.86 -6.00
N VAL A 153 11.28 -21.13 -4.89
CA VAL A 153 11.25 -20.32 -3.66
C VAL A 153 12.59 -19.61 -3.56
N TYR A 154 12.57 -18.28 -3.46
CA TYR A 154 13.79 -17.48 -3.39
C TYR A 154 14.25 -17.20 -1.96
N GLU A 155 13.35 -17.26 -0.97
CA GLU A 155 13.69 -17.20 0.46
C GLU A 155 12.60 -17.89 1.30
N TYR A 156 13.00 -18.73 2.26
CA TYR A 156 12.12 -19.44 3.20
C TYR A 156 12.65 -19.23 4.62
N ASN A 157 11.82 -18.67 5.50
CA ASN A 157 12.18 -18.39 6.90
C ASN A 157 11.40 -19.30 7.87
N PRO A 158 12.01 -20.41 8.36
CA PRO A 158 11.30 -21.47 9.08
C PRO A 158 10.99 -21.18 10.56
N GLN A 159 11.12 -19.94 11.05
CA GLN A 159 11.02 -19.67 12.49
C GLN A 159 9.61 -19.81 13.12
N ASN A 160 8.60 -20.27 12.36
CA ASN A 160 7.23 -20.51 12.86
C ASN A 160 6.74 -21.96 12.76
N GLU A 161 7.63 -22.97 12.67
CA GLU A 161 7.24 -24.39 12.57
C GLU A 161 6.60 -25.02 13.83
N LEU A 162 6.38 -24.27 14.92
CA LEU A 162 5.85 -24.85 16.17
C LEU A 162 4.34 -25.14 16.17
N TYR A 163 3.59 -24.75 15.13
CA TYR A 163 2.12 -24.94 15.10
C TYR A 163 1.58 -26.03 14.14
N SER A 164 2.43 -26.71 13.37
CA SER A 164 1.95 -27.69 12.36
C SER A 164 2.09 -29.17 12.75
N ARG A 165 2.64 -29.50 13.94
CA ARG A 165 2.91 -30.90 14.32
C ARG A 165 1.74 -31.70 14.92
N SER A 166 0.50 -31.20 14.95
CA SER A 166 -0.62 -31.93 15.56
C SER A 166 -1.59 -32.64 14.62
N LEU A 167 -1.37 -32.65 13.29
CA LEU A 167 -2.35 -33.24 12.35
C LEU A 167 -1.87 -34.46 11.56
N VAL A 168 -0.69 -35.02 11.87
CA VAL A 168 -0.22 -36.26 11.23
C VAL A 168 0.20 -37.29 12.28
N GLN A 169 -0.72 -37.65 13.17
CA GLN A 169 -0.74 -38.99 13.79
C GLN A 169 -2.18 -39.38 14.08
N ASN A 170 -2.79 -40.13 13.17
CA ASN A 170 -3.51 -41.35 13.51
C ASN A 170 -3.57 -42.23 12.25
N LYS A 171 -3.10 -43.47 12.44
CA LYS A 171 -3.10 -44.56 11.47
C LYS A 171 -4.52 -45.00 11.12
#